data_AF-A0A0D0D1E6-F1
#
_entry.id   AF-A0A0D0D1E6-F1
#
_cell.length_a   1.000
_cell.length_b   1.000
_cell.length_c   1.000
_cell.angle_alpha   90.00
_cell.angle_beta   90.00
_cell.angle_gamma   90.00
#
_symmetry.space_group_name_H-M   'P 1'
#
loop_
_entity.id
_entity.type
_entity.pdbx_description
1 polymer ?
#
loop_
_entity_poly.entity_id
_entity_poly.type
_entity_poly.pdbx_seq_one_letter_code
_entity_poly.pdbx_strand_id
1 'polypeptide(L)'
;MAEENNTDLPKGFDQAKLDQFVAFMQNEIDNPPKASELFIAPDKPMSQEWSNFFAKILKHIEYQCRDRSRLLKLQKRKRLMENYKLTELEMIASATKMKFEGNEQFKQDEIPKAFSWYLASLETFPMPDVMLNAAACALKPSVADYSLAETYCTEALDLGLLSNPIKAYFRRCQARRLQGKFEEANEDIKLALAIDPRDSKICAEAKLLEQLSTQAEREAYLADVEKAKPGLSWTSFSGAMGLNEIVGHEESYVRIPQSENADLSKMQPPTF
;
A
#
# COMPACT_ATOMS: atom_id res chain seq x y z
N MET A 1 5.73 -23.29 -50.47
CA MET A 1 6.09 -21.89 -50.76
C MET A 1 5.37 -21.06 -49.72
N ALA A 2 6.06 -20.68 -48.64
CA ALA A 2 5.51 -19.80 -47.63
C ALA A 2 6.03 -18.40 -47.94
N GLU A 3 5.12 -17.47 -48.20
CA GLU A 3 5.41 -16.05 -48.40
C GLU A 3 5.99 -15.49 -47.09
N GLU A 4 7.25 -15.06 -47.14
CA GLU A 4 7.84 -14.22 -46.11
C GLU A 4 7.09 -12.88 -46.13
N ASN A 5 6.22 -12.66 -45.14
CA ASN A 5 5.63 -11.35 -44.87
C ASN A 5 6.75 -10.39 -44.44
N ASN A 6 7.44 -9.79 -45.42
CA ASN A 6 8.34 -8.68 -45.19
C ASN A 6 7.48 -7.42 -44.92
N THR A 7 7.11 -7.21 -43.67
CA THR A 7 6.56 -5.93 -43.22
C THR A 7 7.71 -4.92 -43.13
N ASP A 8 8.01 -4.24 -44.24
CA ASP A 8 8.95 -3.12 -44.25
C ASP A 8 8.51 -2.10 -43.18
N LEU A 9 9.41 -1.83 -42.22
CA LEU A 9 9.18 -0.85 -41.16
C LEU A 9 8.88 0.54 -41.76
N PRO A 10 8.08 1.38 -41.08
CA PRO A 10 7.79 2.74 -41.54
C PRO A 10 9.08 3.52 -41.81
N LYS A 11 9.11 4.28 -42.93
CA LYS A 11 10.28 5.08 -43.34
C LYS A 11 10.76 5.97 -42.18
N GLY A 12 12.02 5.78 -41.76
CA GLY A 12 12.65 6.52 -40.66
C GLY A 12 12.90 5.69 -39.39
N PHE A 13 12.37 4.46 -39.30
CA PHE A 13 12.74 3.52 -38.25
C PHE A 13 14.03 2.76 -38.60
N ASP A 14 15.00 2.82 -37.69
CA ASP A 14 16.27 2.10 -37.80
C ASP A 14 16.09 0.69 -37.19
N GLN A 15 16.13 -0.34 -38.04
CA GLN A 15 15.97 -1.74 -37.62
C GLN A 15 16.99 -2.13 -36.53
N ALA A 16 18.24 -1.64 -36.61
CA ALA A 16 19.25 -1.96 -35.62
C ALA A 16 18.91 -1.36 -34.24
N LYS A 17 18.29 -0.16 -34.21
CA LYS A 17 17.80 0.44 -32.96
C LYS A 17 16.58 -0.29 -32.42
N LEU A 18 15.69 -0.77 -33.30
CA LEU A 18 14.55 -1.58 -32.88
C LEU A 18 15.02 -2.90 -32.27
N ASP A 19 15.96 -3.58 -32.91
CA ASP A 19 16.50 -4.84 -32.40
C ASP A 19 17.24 -4.63 -31.07
N GLN A 20 18.01 -3.55 -30.93
CA GLN A 20 18.62 -3.16 -29.66
C GLN A 20 17.57 -2.90 -28.56
N PHE A 21 16.48 -2.20 -28.89
CA PHE A 21 15.38 -1.96 -27.97
C PHE A 21 14.68 -3.26 -27.57
N VAL A 22 14.39 -4.15 -28.52
CA VAL A 22 13.77 -5.46 -28.25
C VAL A 22 14.68 -6.31 -27.38
N ALA A 23 15.98 -6.38 -27.68
CA ALA A 23 16.97 -7.09 -26.86
C ALA A 23 17.07 -6.52 -25.44
N PHE A 24 17.04 -5.20 -25.30
CA PHE A 24 16.98 -4.53 -24.00
C PHE A 24 15.70 -4.91 -23.22
N MET A 25 14.53 -4.84 -23.86
CA MET A 25 13.25 -5.19 -23.23
C MET A 25 13.21 -6.67 -22.83
N GLN A 26 13.73 -7.56 -23.66
CA GLN A 26 13.83 -8.98 -23.37
C GLN A 26 14.74 -9.23 -22.15
N ASN A 27 15.90 -8.56 -22.10
CA ASN A 27 16.78 -8.63 -20.93
C ASN A 27 16.11 -8.08 -19.65
N GLU A 28 15.33 -7.00 -19.72
CA GLU A 28 14.58 -6.46 -18.57
C GLU A 28 13.43 -7.39 -18.09
N ILE A 29 12.95 -8.27 -18.98
CA ILE A 29 11.97 -9.32 -18.66
C ILE A 29 12.68 -10.50 -18.00
N ASP A 30 13.77 -10.98 -18.61
CA ASP A 30 14.49 -12.17 -18.16
C ASP A 30 15.32 -11.91 -16.90
N ASN A 31 15.88 -10.70 -16.77
CA ASN A 31 16.77 -10.27 -15.70
C ASN A 31 16.25 -8.98 -15.06
N PRO A 32 15.12 -9.03 -14.35
CA PRO A 32 14.55 -7.84 -13.71
C PRO A 32 15.51 -7.27 -12.64
N PRO A 33 15.58 -5.93 -12.49
CA PRO A 33 16.39 -5.34 -11.43
C PRO A 33 15.90 -5.76 -10.05
N LYS A 34 16.82 -5.89 -9.11
CA LYS A 34 16.47 -6.28 -7.73
C LYS A 34 15.86 -5.10 -6.99
N ALA A 35 14.93 -5.37 -6.08
CA ALA A 35 14.36 -4.33 -5.24
C ALA A 35 15.43 -3.56 -4.42
N SER A 36 16.49 -4.25 -3.99
CA SER A 36 17.65 -3.65 -3.30
C SER A 36 18.48 -2.69 -4.16
N GLU A 37 18.40 -2.81 -5.48
CA GLU A 37 19.03 -1.88 -6.43
C GLU A 37 18.14 -0.66 -6.70
N LEU A 38 16.85 -0.78 -6.35
CA LEU A 38 15.84 0.25 -6.60
C LEU A 38 15.51 1.09 -5.37
N PHE A 39 15.46 0.48 -4.20
CA PHE A 39 15.31 1.12 -2.91
C PHE A 39 16.66 1.13 -2.20
N ILE A 40 17.28 2.31 -2.10
CA ILE A 40 18.61 2.48 -1.52
C ILE A 40 18.45 3.31 -0.25
N ALA A 41 18.81 2.71 0.89
CA ALA A 41 18.83 3.43 2.17
C ALA A 41 19.85 4.59 2.11
N PRO A 42 19.63 5.69 2.87
CA PRO A 42 20.54 6.82 2.87
C PRO A 42 21.99 6.43 3.18
N ASP A 43 22.93 6.83 2.33
CA ASP A 43 24.38 6.65 2.53
C ASP A 43 24.92 7.70 3.53
N LYS A 44 24.52 7.57 4.80
CA LYS A 44 24.87 8.47 5.89
C LYS A 44 25.04 7.71 7.20
N PRO A 45 25.84 8.23 8.16
CA PRO A 45 25.83 7.74 9.52
C PRO A 45 24.42 7.76 10.10
N MET A 46 23.94 6.62 10.59
CA MET A 46 22.61 6.46 11.15
C MET A 46 22.66 5.62 12.42
N SER A 47 21.67 5.81 13.30
CA SER A 47 21.53 4.98 14.50
C SER A 47 21.11 3.54 14.13
N GLN A 48 21.23 2.61 15.09
CA GLN A 48 20.80 1.23 14.89
C GLN A 48 19.29 1.13 14.61
N GLU A 49 18.50 2.03 15.21
CA GLU A 49 17.06 2.11 15.00
C GLU A 49 16.72 2.45 13.54
N TRP A 50 17.40 3.43 12.95
CA TRP A 50 17.25 3.77 11.54
C TRP A 50 17.70 2.65 10.60
N SER A 51 18.82 1.99 10.92
CA SER A 51 19.31 0.84 10.16
C SER A 51 18.26 -0.29 10.17
N ASN A 52 17.72 -0.61 11.35
CA ASN A 52 16.67 -1.62 11.50
C ASN A 52 15.38 -1.23 10.77
N PHE A 53 15.00 0.06 10.81
CA PHE A 53 13.84 0.58 10.09
C PHE A 53 13.97 0.37 8.58
N PHE A 54 15.07 0.84 7.96
CA PHE A 54 15.27 0.67 6.52
C PHE A 54 15.42 -0.80 6.11
N ALA A 55 16.05 -1.64 6.94
CA ALA A 55 16.14 -3.07 6.68
C ALA A 55 14.76 -3.75 6.64
N LYS A 56 13.85 -3.40 7.56
CA LYS A 56 12.46 -3.90 7.55
C LYS A 56 11.69 -3.42 6.32
N ILE A 57 11.84 -2.15 5.95
CA ILE A 57 11.21 -1.58 4.74
C ILE A 57 11.72 -2.29 3.48
N LEU A 58 13.05 -2.46 3.34
CA LEU A 58 13.63 -3.15 2.20
C LEU A 58 13.12 -4.59 2.07
N LYS A 59 13.11 -5.34 3.19
CA LYS A 59 12.57 -6.71 3.21
C LYS A 59 11.11 -6.77 2.75
N HIS A 60 10.29 -5.82 3.19
CA HIS A 60 8.90 -5.71 2.75
C HIS A 60 8.79 -5.41 1.26
N ILE A 61 9.57 -4.45 0.76
CA ILE A 61 9.60 -4.09 -0.66
C ILE A 61 10.05 -5.28 -1.51
N GLU A 62 11.08 -6.02 -1.09
CA GLU A 62 11.54 -7.24 -1.77
C GLU A 62 10.45 -8.31 -1.87
N TYR A 63 9.68 -8.50 -0.79
CA TYR A 63 8.55 -9.42 -0.80
C TYR A 63 7.45 -8.97 -1.78
N GLN A 64 7.09 -7.69 -1.75
CA GLN A 64 6.07 -7.10 -2.63
C GLN A 64 6.49 -7.15 -4.11
N CYS A 65 7.77 -6.91 -4.41
CA CYS A 65 8.29 -6.89 -5.78
C CYS A 65 8.46 -8.27 -6.43
N ARG A 66 8.06 -9.36 -5.73
CA ARG A 66 7.80 -10.65 -6.39
C ARG A 66 6.66 -10.54 -7.39
N ASP A 67 5.74 -9.61 -7.16
CA ASP A 67 4.76 -9.18 -8.15
C ASP A 67 5.39 -8.16 -9.13
N ARG A 68 5.25 -8.42 -10.43
CA ARG A 68 5.87 -7.61 -11.49
C ARG A 68 5.28 -6.19 -11.54
N SER A 69 4.00 -6.01 -11.21
CA SER A 69 3.37 -4.69 -11.19
C SER A 69 3.96 -3.83 -10.06
N ARG A 70 4.13 -4.40 -8.87
CA ARG A 70 4.82 -3.74 -7.74
C ARG A 70 6.26 -3.38 -8.07
N LEU A 71 7.01 -4.27 -8.72
CA LEU A 71 8.37 -3.99 -9.17
C LEU A 71 8.42 -2.81 -10.16
N LEU A 72 7.51 -2.77 -11.14
CA LEU A 72 7.44 -1.68 -12.11
C LEU A 72 7.10 -0.34 -11.43
N LYS A 73 6.21 -0.35 -10.42
CA LYS A 73 5.94 0.84 -9.60
C LYS A 73 7.20 1.33 -8.86
N LEU A 74 7.99 0.42 -8.30
CA LEU A 74 9.24 0.77 -7.63
C LEU A 74 10.28 1.34 -8.60
N GLN A 75 10.40 0.79 -9.81
CA GLN A 75 11.27 1.36 -10.86
C GLN A 75 10.85 2.78 -11.25
N LYS A 76 9.53 3.01 -11.43
CA LYS A 76 8.99 4.35 -11.71
C LYS A 76 9.31 5.32 -10.57
N ARG A 77 9.14 4.89 -9.32
CA ARG A 77 9.49 5.66 -8.12
C ARG A 77 10.98 6.05 -8.12
N LYS A 78 11.89 5.10 -8.40
CA LYS A 78 13.33 5.39 -8.48
C LYS A 78 13.63 6.49 -9.51
N ARG A 79 13.13 6.33 -10.74
CA ARG A 79 13.34 7.33 -11.82
C ARG A 79 12.79 8.70 -11.42
N LEU A 80 11.64 8.72 -10.76
CA LEU A 80 11.07 9.95 -10.22
C LEU A 80 12.01 10.59 -9.20
N MET A 81 12.52 9.83 -8.24
CA MET A 81 13.45 10.36 -7.24
C MET A 81 14.73 10.90 -7.88
N GLU A 82 15.28 10.22 -8.89
CA GLU A 82 16.46 10.68 -9.63
C GLU A 82 16.19 12.01 -10.36
N ASN A 83 15.06 12.10 -11.06
CA ASN A 83 14.66 13.30 -11.81
C ASN A 83 14.50 14.53 -10.92
N TYR A 84 13.84 14.37 -9.76
CA TYR A 84 13.59 15.46 -8.82
C TYR A 84 14.68 15.62 -7.75
N LYS A 85 15.74 14.80 -7.80
CA LYS A 85 16.82 14.75 -6.80
C LYS A 85 16.25 14.63 -5.37
N LEU A 86 15.38 13.64 -5.16
CA LEU A 86 14.72 13.36 -3.89
C LEU A 86 15.47 12.29 -3.11
N THR A 87 15.45 12.43 -1.78
CA THR A 87 15.98 11.47 -0.81
C THR A 87 14.86 10.63 -0.20
N GLU A 88 15.19 9.48 0.39
CA GLU A 88 14.22 8.66 1.14
C GLU A 88 13.56 9.44 2.30
N LEU A 89 14.28 10.37 2.93
CA LEU A 89 13.70 11.22 3.98
C LEU A 89 12.65 12.19 3.42
N GLU A 90 12.90 12.80 2.26
CA GLU A 90 11.93 13.63 1.56
C GLU A 90 10.71 12.82 1.10
N MET A 91 10.91 11.56 0.71
CA MET A 91 9.82 10.63 0.37
C MET A 91 8.96 10.31 1.62
N ILE A 92 9.58 10.02 2.76
CA ILE A 92 8.87 9.81 4.03
C ILE A 92 8.09 11.06 4.44
N ALA A 93 8.70 12.25 4.36
CA ALA A 93 8.05 13.51 4.70
C ALA A 93 6.86 13.82 3.75
N SER A 94 7.05 13.56 2.45
CA SER A 94 5.99 13.72 1.45
C SER A 94 4.82 12.76 1.68
N ALA A 95 5.10 11.47 1.94
CA ALA A 95 4.09 10.48 2.29
C ALA A 95 3.34 10.87 3.58
N THR A 96 4.05 11.43 4.56
CA THR A 96 3.47 11.92 5.81
C THR A 96 2.53 13.11 5.58
N LYS A 97 2.89 14.06 4.70
CA LYS A 97 1.98 15.14 4.29
C LYS A 97 0.69 14.58 3.68
N MET A 98 0.81 13.65 2.74
CA MET A 98 -0.35 13.00 2.10
C MET A 98 -1.23 12.26 3.10
N LYS A 99 -0.62 11.59 4.09
CA LYS A 99 -1.35 10.97 5.20
C LYS A 99 -2.21 11.99 5.94
N PHE A 100 -1.67 13.17 6.24
CA PHE A 100 -2.43 14.21 6.94
C PHE A 100 -3.59 14.73 6.10
N GLU A 101 -3.41 14.93 4.79
CA GLU A 101 -4.51 15.27 3.88
C GLU A 101 -5.60 14.18 3.88
N GLY A 102 -5.20 12.91 3.79
CA GLY A 102 -6.13 11.78 3.90
C GLY A 102 -6.89 11.76 5.22
N ASN A 103 -6.23 12.06 6.34
CA ASN A 103 -6.87 12.16 7.65
C ASN A 103 -7.92 13.29 7.70
N GLU A 104 -7.63 14.44 7.08
CA GLU A 104 -8.59 15.54 7.00
C GLU A 104 -9.83 15.17 6.17
N GLN A 105 -9.64 14.54 5.01
CA GLN A 105 -10.78 14.06 4.21
C GLN A 105 -11.57 12.97 4.96
N PHE A 106 -10.89 12.10 5.71
CA PHE A 106 -11.56 11.06 6.51
C PHE A 106 -12.43 11.68 7.62
N LYS A 107 -11.97 12.74 8.26
CA LYS A 107 -12.75 13.48 9.27
C LYS A 107 -13.99 14.16 8.67
N GLN A 108 -13.92 14.54 7.40
CA GLN A 108 -15.04 15.11 6.65
C GLN A 108 -16.01 14.04 6.11
N ASP A 109 -15.78 12.75 6.41
CA ASP A 109 -16.52 11.60 5.88
C ASP A 109 -16.45 11.44 4.35
N GLU A 110 -15.49 12.12 3.71
CA GLU A 110 -15.15 11.99 2.29
C GLU A 110 -14.25 10.75 2.07
N ILE A 111 -14.77 9.58 2.42
CA ILE A 111 -14.02 8.32 2.46
C ILE A 111 -13.30 7.98 1.15
N PRO A 112 -13.92 8.09 -0.04
CA PRO A 112 -13.25 7.80 -1.31
C PRO A 112 -12.03 8.71 -1.53
N LYS A 113 -12.17 10.00 -1.22
CA LYS A 113 -11.08 10.98 -1.36
C LYS A 113 -9.97 10.73 -0.33
N ALA A 114 -10.32 10.42 0.91
CA ALA A 114 -9.37 10.01 1.94
C ALA A 114 -8.56 8.79 1.48
N PHE A 115 -9.24 7.81 0.87
CA PHE A 115 -8.61 6.61 0.36
C PHE A 115 -7.59 6.92 -0.74
N SER A 116 -7.90 7.78 -1.71
CA SER A 116 -6.92 8.24 -2.72
C SER A 116 -5.66 8.85 -2.10
N TRP A 117 -5.80 9.71 -1.09
CA TRP A 117 -4.66 10.31 -0.41
C TRP A 117 -3.79 9.27 0.30
N TYR A 118 -4.41 8.28 0.94
CA TYR A 118 -3.67 7.18 1.56
C TYR A 118 -2.98 6.30 0.52
N LEU A 119 -3.61 6.03 -0.63
CA LEU A 119 -2.97 5.29 -1.73
C LEU A 119 -1.75 6.05 -2.28
N ALA A 120 -1.87 7.36 -2.53
CA ALA A 120 -0.75 8.20 -2.96
C ALA A 120 0.40 8.21 -1.93
N SER A 121 0.05 8.28 -0.64
CA SER A 121 1.03 8.18 0.46
C SER A 121 1.78 6.84 0.41
N LEU A 122 1.07 5.72 0.26
CA LEU A 122 1.66 4.38 0.18
C LEU A 122 2.47 4.14 -1.11
N GLU A 123 2.11 4.77 -2.22
CA GLU A 123 2.91 4.75 -3.45
C GLU A 123 4.21 5.57 -3.31
N THR A 124 4.21 6.58 -2.43
CA THR A 124 5.39 7.39 -2.12
C THR A 124 6.33 6.67 -1.15
N PHE A 125 5.80 6.16 -0.02
CA PHE A 125 6.56 5.41 0.97
C PHE A 125 5.66 4.43 1.76
N PRO A 126 6.08 3.17 1.97
CA PRO A 126 5.26 2.19 2.71
C PRO A 126 5.24 2.50 4.21
N MET A 127 4.08 2.95 4.72
CA MET A 127 3.88 3.34 6.11
C MET A 127 2.78 2.48 6.78
N PRO A 128 3.08 1.73 7.85
CA PRO A 128 2.09 0.86 8.51
C PRO A 128 0.83 1.58 8.99
N ASP A 129 0.95 2.78 9.57
CA ASP A 129 -0.20 3.55 10.04
C ASP A 129 -1.13 3.97 8.88
N VAL A 130 -0.54 4.34 7.73
CA VAL A 130 -1.28 4.65 6.49
C VAL A 130 -1.94 3.41 5.91
N MET A 131 -1.27 2.25 5.92
CA MET A 131 -1.88 0.97 5.51
C MET A 131 -3.13 0.68 6.33
N LEU A 132 -3.06 0.88 7.65
CA LEU A 132 -4.21 0.70 8.52
C LEU A 132 -5.31 1.73 8.21
N ASN A 133 -4.98 2.99 7.94
CA ASN A 133 -5.97 4.01 7.57
C ASN A 133 -6.64 3.70 6.23
N ALA A 134 -5.87 3.25 5.23
CA ALA A 134 -6.38 2.75 3.96
C ALA A 134 -7.32 1.54 4.16
N ALA A 135 -6.95 0.59 5.03
CA ALA A 135 -7.82 -0.53 5.39
C ALA A 135 -9.12 -0.07 6.05
N ALA A 136 -9.06 0.97 6.90
CA ALA A 136 -10.26 1.54 7.51
C ALA A 136 -11.22 2.16 6.48
N CYS A 137 -10.68 2.82 5.44
CA CYS A 137 -11.48 3.29 4.30
C CYS A 137 -12.07 2.12 3.51
N ALA A 138 -11.27 1.08 3.23
CA ALA A 138 -11.70 -0.07 2.45
C ALA A 138 -12.81 -0.90 3.14
N LEU A 139 -12.88 -0.86 4.48
CA LEU A 139 -13.97 -1.44 5.26
C LEU A 139 -15.28 -0.64 5.20
N LYS A 140 -15.26 0.63 4.75
CA LYS A 140 -16.47 1.45 4.66
C LYS A 140 -17.30 1.03 3.45
N PRO A 141 -18.64 1.17 3.52
CA PRO A 141 -19.51 0.83 2.41
C PRO A 141 -19.14 1.51 1.09
N SER A 142 -18.71 2.78 1.12
CA SER A 142 -18.34 3.56 -0.08
C SER A 142 -17.13 3.03 -0.86
N VAL A 143 -16.30 2.17 -0.27
CA VAL A 143 -15.18 1.50 -0.94
C VAL A 143 -15.43 -0.01 -1.02
N ALA A 144 -15.81 -0.64 0.11
CA ALA A 144 -16.19 -2.05 0.24
C ALA A 144 -15.20 -3.06 -0.37
N ASP A 145 -13.90 -2.77 -0.29
CA ASP A 145 -12.83 -3.67 -0.74
C ASP A 145 -12.20 -4.41 0.46
N TYR A 146 -12.91 -5.42 0.94
CA TYR A 146 -12.52 -6.15 2.15
C TYR A 146 -11.24 -6.98 1.94
N SER A 147 -10.98 -7.46 0.72
CA SER A 147 -9.75 -8.17 0.37
C SER A 147 -8.54 -7.24 0.48
N LEU A 148 -8.68 -6.01 -0.01
CA LEU A 148 -7.63 -4.99 0.12
C LEU A 148 -7.43 -4.55 1.57
N ALA A 149 -8.50 -4.44 2.36
CA ALA A 149 -8.40 -4.15 3.79
C ALA A 149 -7.59 -5.23 4.55
N GLU A 150 -7.85 -6.52 4.27
CA GLU A 150 -7.10 -7.64 4.84
C GLU A 150 -5.62 -7.60 4.43
N THR A 151 -5.35 -7.31 3.15
CA THR A 151 -4.00 -7.21 2.60
C THR A 151 -3.21 -6.12 3.32
N TYR A 152 -3.76 -4.90 3.43
CA TYR A 152 -3.08 -3.80 4.11
C TYR A 152 -2.85 -4.07 5.61
N CYS A 153 -3.81 -4.68 6.30
CA CYS A 153 -3.60 -5.02 7.71
C CYS A 153 -2.50 -6.08 7.87
N THR A 154 -2.43 -7.06 6.97
CA THR A 154 -1.39 -8.09 6.97
C THR A 154 -0.02 -7.48 6.68
N GLU A 155 0.09 -6.63 5.66
CA GLU A 155 1.32 -5.91 5.33
C GLU A 155 1.82 -5.03 6.49
N ALA A 156 0.92 -4.33 7.18
CA ALA A 156 1.27 -3.50 8.32
C ALA A 156 1.79 -4.32 9.51
N LEU A 157 1.23 -5.51 9.74
CA LEU A 157 1.71 -6.46 10.76
C LEU A 157 3.08 -7.05 10.37
N ASP A 158 3.23 -7.50 9.12
CA ASP A 158 4.44 -8.15 8.62
C ASP A 158 5.65 -7.21 8.58
N LEU A 159 5.42 -5.91 8.37
CA LEU A 159 6.44 -4.87 8.50
C LEU A 159 7.09 -4.86 9.89
N GLY A 160 6.33 -5.24 10.93
CA GLY A 160 6.83 -5.30 12.31
C GLY A 160 7.30 -3.94 12.84
N LEU A 161 6.69 -2.86 12.37
CA LEU A 161 7.01 -1.47 12.74
C LEU A 161 5.92 -0.80 13.61
N LEU A 162 4.78 -1.48 13.82
CA LEU A 162 3.71 -1.00 14.70
C LEU A 162 4.13 -1.10 16.17
N SER A 163 3.99 0.01 16.90
CA SER A 163 4.14 0.04 18.35
C SER A 163 2.96 -0.66 19.06
N ASN A 164 1.77 -0.58 18.46
CA ASN A 164 0.57 -1.27 18.95
C ASN A 164 -0.22 -1.89 17.78
N PRO A 165 -0.21 -3.23 17.63
CA PRO A 165 -0.87 -3.91 16.52
C PRO A 165 -2.38 -4.10 16.69
N ILE A 166 -3.00 -3.63 17.78
CA ILE A 166 -4.41 -3.90 18.09
C ILE A 166 -5.37 -3.47 16.97
N LYS A 167 -5.12 -2.31 16.35
CA LYS A 167 -5.93 -1.79 15.24
C LYS A 167 -5.79 -2.65 13.99
N ALA A 168 -4.61 -3.25 13.77
CA ALA A 168 -4.37 -4.12 12.64
C ALA A 168 -5.15 -5.43 12.79
N TYR A 169 -5.06 -6.09 13.95
CA TYR A 169 -5.84 -7.30 14.25
C TYR A 169 -7.34 -7.03 14.16
N PHE A 170 -7.82 -5.95 14.79
CA PHE A 170 -9.24 -5.61 14.78
C PHE A 170 -9.77 -5.35 13.36
N ARG A 171 -9.07 -4.56 12.55
CA ARG A 171 -9.48 -4.27 11.17
C ARG A 171 -9.36 -5.50 10.26
N ARG A 172 -8.34 -6.35 10.44
CA ARG A 172 -8.20 -7.60 9.68
C ARG A 172 -9.30 -8.61 10.02
N CYS A 173 -9.67 -8.71 11.30
CA CYS A 173 -10.84 -9.46 11.77
C CYS A 173 -12.11 -9.01 11.03
N GLN A 174 -12.39 -7.71 11.02
CA GLN A 174 -13.55 -7.16 10.31
C GLN A 174 -13.53 -7.50 8.81
N ALA A 175 -12.38 -7.33 8.16
CA ALA A 175 -12.20 -7.64 6.75
C ALA A 175 -12.45 -9.12 6.44
N ARG A 176 -11.91 -10.02 7.27
CA ARG A 176 -12.06 -11.48 7.12
C ARG A 176 -13.50 -11.92 7.37
N ARG A 177 -14.15 -11.39 8.41
CA ARG A 177 -15.58 -11.63 8.68
C ARG A 177 -16.45 -11.23 7.50
N LEU A 178 -16.23 -10.04 6.94
CA LEU A 178 -16.98 -9.53 5.78
C LEU A 178 -16.72 -10.34 4.49
N GLN A 179 -15.63 -11.10 4.43
CA GLN A 179 -15.32 -12.05 3.35
C GLN A 179 -15.81 -13.49 3.64
N GLY A 180 -16.38 -13.75 4.82
CA GLY A 180 -16.79 -15.11 5.22
C GLY A 180 -15.66 -16.00 5.76
N LYS A 181 -14.47 -15.43 5.99
CA LYS A 181 -13.31 -16.11 6.61
C LYS A 181 -13.43 -16.07 8.14
N PHE A 182 -14.44 -16.74 8.68
CA PHE A 182 -14.84 -16.59 10.08
C PHE A 182 -13.83 -17.19 11.05
N GLU A 183 -13.17 -18.28 10.67
CA GLU A 183 -12.13 -18.93 11.48
C GLU A 183 -10.94 -17.99 11.68
N GLU A 184 -10.43 -17.40 10.61
CA GLU A 184 -9.31 -16.46 10.64
C GLU A 184 -9.70 -15.14 11.33
N ALA A 185 -10.96 -14.70 11.20
CA ALA A 185 -11.47 -13.56 11.95
C ALA A 185 -11.49 -13.83 13.47
N ASN A 186 -11.86 -15.06 13.87
CA ASN A 186 -11.83 -15.48 15.27
C ASN A 186 -10.41 -15.54 15.85
N GLU A 187 -9.40 -15.86 15.03
CA GLU A 187 -8.00 -15.78 15.45
C GLU A 187 -7.57 -14.33 15.69
N ASP A 188 -7.89 -13.43 14.76
CA ASP A 188 -7.53 -12.01 14.86
C ASP A 188 -8.21 -11.33 16.06
N ILE A 189 -9.50 -11.59 16.32
CA ILE A 189 -10.19 -10.95 17.43
C ILE A 189 -9.64 -11.41 18.80
N LYS A 190 -9.19 -12.67 18.91
CA LYS A 190 -8.53 -13.17 20.12
C LYS A 190 -7.21 -12.45 20.38
N LEU A 191 -6.43 -12.19 19.33
CA LEU A 191 -5.20 -11.40 19.44
C LEU A 191 -5.49 -9.96 19.86
N ALA A 192 -6.55 -9.35 19.34
CA ALA A 192 -6.97 -8.00 19.72
C ALA A 192 -7.44 -7.93 21.20
N LEU A 193 -8.27 -8.89 21.64
CA LEU A 193 -8.75 -9.02 23.03
C LEU A 193 -7.62 -9.30 24.02
N ALA A 194 -6.57 -10.01 23.61
CA ALA A 194 -5.41 -10.25 24.46
C ALA A 194 -4.63 -8.96 24.76
N ILE A 195 -4.70 -7.95 23.88
CA ILE A 195 -4.05 -6.65 24.07
C ILE A 195 -4.95 -5.69 24.85
N ASP A 196 -6.22 -5.58 24.47
CA ASP A 196 -7.21 -4.78 25.21
C ASP A 196 -8.55 -5.52 25.36
N PRO A 197 -8.76 -6.24 26.49
CA PRO A 197 -9.95 -7.03 26.73
C PRO A 197 -11.18 -6.19 27.11
N ARG A 198 -11.04 -4.87 27.29
CA ARG A 198 -12.14 -4.00 27.74
C ARG A 198 -12.59 -3.01 26.67
N ASP A 199 -11.95 -3.00 25.50
CA ASP A 199 -12.39 -2.18 24.38
C ASP A 199 -13.79 -2.62 23.92
N SER A 200 -14.75 -1.72 24.00
CA SER A 200 -16.15 -2.01 23.72
C SER A 200 -16.40 -2.43 22.27
N LYS A 201 -15.59 -1.94 21.31
CA LYS A 201 -15.72 -2.29 19.89
C LYS A 201 -15.17 -3.69 19.63
N ILE A 202 -14.03 -4.03 20.25
CA ILE A 202 -13.44 -5.37 20.15
C ILE A 202 -14.38 -6.40 20.78
N CYS A 203 -14.92 -6.13 21.96
CA CYS A 203 -15.89 -7.02 22.61
C CYS A 203 -17.17 -7.19 21.79
N ALA A 204 -17.68 -6.12 21.18
CA ALA A 204 -18.86 -6.21 20.31
C ALA A 204 -18.61 -7.06 19.06
N GLU A 205 -17.43 -6.91 18.45
CA GLU A 205 -17.00 -7.70 17.29
C GLU A 205 -16.82 -9.19 17.64
N ALA A 206 -16.23 -9.49 18.80
CA ALA A 206 -16.11 -10.86 19.30
C ALA A 206 -17.49 -11.51 19.51
N LYS A 207 -18.41 -10.79 20.16
CA LYS A 207 -19.78 -11.25 20.35
C LYS A 207 -20.51 -11.49 19.03
N LEU A 208 -20.29 -10.64 18.03
CA LEU A 208 -20.84 -10.85 16.69
C LEU A 208 -20.30 -12.14 16.06
N LEU A 209 -19.00 -12.42 16.18
CA LEU A 209 -18.41 -13.67 15.68
C LEU A 209 -18.94 -14.90 16.43
N GLU A 210 -19.18 -14.81 17.75
CA GLU A 210 -19.81 -15.87 18.52
C GLU A 210 -21.25 -16.17 18.05
N GLN A 211 -21.99 -15.15 17.60
CA GLN A 211 -23.32 -15.32 17.01
C GLN A 211 -23.28 -15.94 15.60
N LEU A 212 -22.13 -15.94 14.93
CA LEU A 212 -21.93 -16.54 13.60
C LEU A 212 -21.33 -17.96 13.74
N SER A 213 -21.92 -18.74 14.64
CA SER A 213 -21.41 -20.05 15.06
C SER A 213 -21.80 -21.18 14.11
N THR A 214 -22.95 -21.06 13.45
CA THR A 214 -23.49 -22.06 12.52
C THR A 214 -23.38 -21.62 11.07
N GLN A 215 -23.40 -22.60 10.16
CA GLN A 215 -23.37 -22.34 8.73
C GLN A 215 -24.57 -21.48 8.27
N ALA A 216 -25.76 -21.73 8.81
CA ALA A 216 -26.97 -20.98 8.45
C ALA A 216 -26.88 -19.50 8.87
N GLU A 217 -26.34 -19.21 10.06
CA GLU A 217 -26.11 -17.84 10.54
C GLU A 217 -25.10 -17.10 9.66
N ARG A 218 -24.01 -17.78 9.29
CA ARG A 218 -22.96 -17.25 8.40
C ARG A 218 -23.49 -16.94 7.00
N GLU A 219 -24.28 -17.84 6.42
CA GLU A 219 -24.88 -17.65 5.10
C GLU A 219 -25.88 -16.49 5.10
N ALA A 220 -26.75 -16.41 6.11
CA ALA A 220 -27.69 -15.31 6.26
C ALA A 220 -26.96 -13.96 6.38
N TYR A 221 -25.90 -13.92 7.21
CA TYR A 221 -25.06 -12.75 7.38
C TYR A 221 -24.40 -12.31 6.06
N LEU A 222 -23.81 -13.23 5.30
CA LEU A 222 -23.16 -12.90 4.02
C LEU A 222 -24.16 -12.44 2.96
N ALA A 223 -25.37 -13.00 2.95
CA ALA A 223 -26.44 -12.53 2.07
C ALA A 223 -26.82 -11.08 2.38
N ASP A 224 -26.83 -10.69 3.65
CA ASP A 224 -27.13 -9.30 4.05
C ASP A 224 -25.95 -8.35 3.76
N VAL A 225 -24.70 -8.82 3.91
CA VAL A 225 -23.51 -8.08 3.47
C VAL A 225 -23.57 -7.81 1.96
N GLU A 226 -23.93 -8.81 1.16
CA GLU A 226 -24.01 -8.67 -0.29
C GLU A 226 -25.11 -7.67 -0.72
N LYS A 227 -26.28 -7.72 -0.08
CA LYS A 227 -27.35 -6.73 -0.31
C LYS A 227 -26.94 -5.30 0.07
N ALA A 228 -26.04 -5.15 1.05
CA ALA A 228 -25.59 -3.86 1.55
C ALA A 228 -24.44 -3.24 0.74
N LYS A 229 -23.82 -3.98 -0.19
CA LYS A 229 -22.78 -3.41 -1.06
C LYS A 229 -23.38 -2.37 -1.99
N PRO A 230 -22.82 -1.15 -2.07
CA PRO A 230 -23.31 -0.17 -3.02
C PRO A 230 -23.06 -0.63 -4.45
N GLY A 231 -24.01 -0.32 -5.35
CA GLY A 231 -23.92 -0.67 -6.76
C GLY A 231 -22.81 0.05 -7.54
N LEU A 232 -22.18 1.08 -6.96
CA LEU A 232 -21.04 1.79 -7.54
C LEU A 232 -19.79 1.52 -6.70
N SER A 233 -18.84 0.80 -7.28
CA SER A 233 -17.55 0.49 -6.65
C SER A 233 -16.57 1.64 -6.80
N TRP A 234 -15.75 1.89 -5.77
CA TRP A 234 -14.59 2.79 -5.84
C TRP A 234 -13.70 2.49 -7.05
N THR A 235 -13.50 1.21 -7.37
CA THR A 235 -12.69 0.79 -8.52
C THR A 235 -13.21 1.35 -9.85
N SER A 236 -14.53 1.51 -9.98
CA SER A 236 -15.16 2.13 -11.15
C SER A 236 -14.92 3.64 -11.21
N PHE A 237 -14.85 4.31 -10.05
CA PHE A 237 -14.55 5.74 -9.95
C PHE A 237 -13.06 6.03 -10.21
N SER A 238 -12.15 5.26 -9.61
CA SER A 238 -10.70 5.42 -9.80
C SER A 238 -10.20 4.98 -11.17
N GLY A 239 -10.93 4.10 -11.87
CA GLY A 239 -10.58 3.71 -13.24
C GLY A 239 -10.73 4.84 -14.26
N ALA A 240 -11.56 5.85 -13.95
CA ALA A 240 -11.83 6.99 -14.83
C ALA A 240 -10.96 8.23 -14.55
N MET A 241 -10.37 8.34 -13.34
CA MET A 241 -9.48 9.44 -12.94
C MET A 241 -8.17 8.86 -12.39
N GLY A 242 -7.04 9.26 -12.95
CA GLY A 242 -5.74 8.83 -12.43
C GLY A 242 -5.54 9.28 -10.97
N LEU A 243 -4.89 8.47 -10.12
CA LEU A 243 -4.61 8.87 -8.72
C LEU A 243 -3.96 10.26 -8.62
N ASN A 244 -3.09 10.62 -9.58
CA ASN A 244 -2.45 11.94 -9.64
C ASN A 244 -3.44 13.09 -9.95
N GLU A 245 -4.51 12.83 -10.70
CA GLU A 245 -5.56 13.82 -10.98
C GLU A 245 -6.46 14.03 -9.77
N ILE A 246 -6.74 12.95 -9.01
CA ILE A 246 -7.55 13.03 -7.79
C ILE A 246 -6.81 13.80 -6.69
N VAL A 247 -5.49 13.66 -6.65
CA VAL A 247 -4.64 14.19 -5.58
C VAL A 247 -3.96 15.53 -5.96
N GLY A 248 -3.98 15.91 -7.24
CA GLY A 248 -3.43 17.19 -7.72
C GLY A 248 -1.91 17.29 -7.58
N HIS A 249 -1.19 16.24 -8.01
CA HIS A 249 0.15 15.93 -7.48
C HIS A 249 1.37 16.52 -8.22
N GLU A 250 1.21 17.34 -9.25
CA GLU A 250 2.35 17.63 -10.12
C GLU A 250 3.50 18.45 -9.47
N GLU A 251 3.30 19.19 -8.36
CA GLU A 251 4.38 20.03 -7.80
C GLU A 251 4.42 20.22 -6.26
N SER A 252 4.40 19.18 -5.41
CA SER A 252 4.69 19.42 -3.97
C SER A 252 5.32 18.30 -3.14
N TYR A 253 6.38 17.65 -3.65
CA TYR A 253 7.25 16.87 -2.77
C TYR A 253 7.85 17.77 -1.69
N VAL A 254 7.81 17.32 -0.44
CA VAL A 254 8.40 18.04 0.69
C VAL A 254 9.91 18.02 0.54
N ARG A 255 10.54 19.20 0.52
CA ARG A 255 12.00 19.35 0.45
C ARG A 255 12.56 19.55 1.84
N ILE A 256 13.65 18.84 2.16
CA ILE A 256 14.38 19.03 3.41
C ILE A 256 15.66 19.82 3.06
N PRO A 257 15.89 21.02 3.65
CA PRO A 257 17.07 21.81 3.36
C PRO A 257 18.38 21.01 3.54
N GLN A 258 19.36 21.20 2.67
CA GLN A 258 20.65 20.49 2.77
C GLN A 258 21.43 20.84 4.05
N SER A 259 21.21 22.02 4.62
CA SER A 259 21.74 22.41 5.95
C SER A 259 21.08 21.62 7.09
N GLU A 260 19.88 21.11 6.86
CA GLU A 260 19.13 20.21 7.73
C GLU A 260 19.28 18.75 7.29
N ASN A 261 20.33 18.39 6.52
CA ASN A 261 20.66 17.00 6.23
C ASN A 261 20.85 16.28 7.57
N ALA A 262 19.77 15.72 8.06
CA ALA A 262 19.64 15.21 9.40
C ALA A 262 20.76 14.21 9.63
N ASP A 263 21.59 14.50 10.62
CA ASP A 263 22.44 13.51 11.23
C ASP A 263 21.51 12.45 11.82
N LEU A 264 21.26 11.37 11.07
CA LEU A 264 20.33 10.31 11.45
C LEU A 264 20.78 9.61 12.73
N SER A 265 22.02 9.79 13.16
CA SER A 265 22.47 9.34 14.49
C SER A 265 21.82 10.11 15.65
N LYS A 266 21.27 11.30 15.39
CA LYS A 266 20.63 12.19 16.39
C LYS A 266 19.11 12.23 16.27
N MET A 267 18.52 11.51 15.32
CA MET A 267 17.08 11.47 15.08
C MET A 267 16.53 10.08 15.29
N GLN A 268 15.25 9.99 15.63
CA GLN A 268 14.54 8.72 15.71
C GLN A 268 13.75 8.46 14.42
N PRO A 269 13.64 7.20 13.97
CA PRO A 269 12.75 6.85 12.87
C PRO A 269 11.28 7.11 13.24
N PRO A 270 10.38 7.23 12.25
CA PRO A 270 8.96 7.36 12.51
C PRO A 270 8.44 6.18 13.35
N THR A 271 7.57 6.48 14.31
CA THR A 271 6.85 5.51 15.12
C THR A 271 5.42 5.36 14.61
N PHE A 272 4.92 4.13 14.55
CA PHE A 272 3.61 3.80 13.98
C PHE A 272 2.68 3.16 15.00
#